data_AF-A0A2V9Z233-F1
#
_entry.id   AF-A0A2V9Z233-F1
#
_cell.length_a   1.000
_cell.length_b   1.000
_cell.length_c   1.000
_cell.angle_alpha   90.00
_cell.angle_beta   90.00
_cell.angle_gamma   90.00
#
_symmetry.space_group_name_H-M   'P 1'
#
loop_
_entity.id
_entity.type
_entity.pdbx_description
1 polymer ?
#
loop_
_entity_poly.entity_id
_entity_poly.type
_entity_poly.pdbx_seq_one_letter_code
_entity_poly.pdbx_strand_id
1 'polypeptide(L)' 'MRNHKKELVQIQLVEHLYRWTNWKIAENSDDYRKKDAQTVEFPVTIAPDGEQVVTYTVHYSW' A
#
# COMPACT_ATOMS: atom_id res chain seq x y z
N MET A 1 -3.35 -3.64 -9.13
CA MET A 1 -4.41 -2.65 -9.47
C MET A 1 -4.25 -2.27 -10.94
N ARG A 2 -5.32 -2.05 -11.69
CA ARG A 2 -5.23 -1.78 -13.14
C ARG A 2 -5.78 -0.39 -13.47
N ASN A 3 -4.93 0.48 -14.02
CA ASN A 3 -5.32 1.82 -14.46
C ASN A 3 -5.71 1.75 -15.95
N HIS A 4 -7.00 1.91 -16.25
CA HIS A 4 -7.50 1.94 -17.63
C HIS A 4 -7.68 3.38 -18.17
N LYS A 5 -7.10 4.38 -17.49
CA LYS A 5 -7.12 5.80 -17.89
C LYS A 5 -5.81 6.18 -18.59
N LYS A 6 -5.91 7.12 -19.54
CA LYS A 6 -4.79 7.65 -20.35
C LYS A 6 -3.88 8.64 -19.61
N GLU A 7 -4.07 8.81 -18.31
CA GLU A 7 -3.32 9.75 -17.48
C GLU A 7 -2.56 9.01 -16.39
N LEU A 8 -1.42 9.57 -15.98
CA LEU A 8 -0.70 9.15 -14.78
C LEU A 8 -1.59 9.36 -13.56
N VAL A 9 -2.01 8.26 -12.92
CA VAL A 9 -2.83 8.33 -11.71
C VAL A 9 -1.97 7.97 -10.51
N GLN A 10 -1.90 8.90 -9.56
CA GLN A 10 -1.41 8.60 -8.22
C GLN A 10 -2.58 8.03 -7.43
N ILE A 11 -2.48 6.76 -7.08
CA ILE A 11 -3.45 6.08 -6.23
C ILE A 11 -2.81 5.91 -4.86
N GLN A 12 -3.54 6.27 -3.82
CA GLN A 12 -3.16 5.98 -2.46
C GLN A 12 -3.88 4.70 -2.04
N LEU A 13 -3.15 3.59 -1.93
CA LEU A 13 -3.70 2.36 -1.38
C LEU A 13 -3.73 2.49 0.14
N VAL A 14 -4.92 2.62 0.71
CA VAL A 14 -5.11 2.69 2.15
C VAL A 14 -5.46 1.30 2.67
N GLU A 15 -4.57 0.71 3.46
CA GLU A 15 -4.79 -0.59 4.08
C GLU A 15 -5.06 -0.44 5.57
N HIS A 16 -6.12 -1.09 6.03
CA HIS A 16 -6.59 -1.02 7.41
C HIS A 16 -6.27 -2.33 8.15
N LEU A 17 -5.21 -2.31 8.96
CA LEU A 17 -4.72 -3.42 9.76
C LEU A 17 -5.51 -3.51 11.07
N TYR A 18 -6.73 -4.04 10.98
CA TYR A 18 -7.69 -4.09 12.08
C TYR A 18 -7.39 -5.16 13.16
N ARG A 19 -6.40 -6.04 12.94
CA ARG A 19 -6.16 -7.20 13.83
C ARG A 19 -5.49 -6.81 15.14
N TRP A 20 -4.40 -6.05 15.10
CA TRP A 20 -3.64 -5.61 16.28
C TRP A 20 -2.89 -4.29 16.01
N THR A 21 -2.68 -3.47 17.04
CA THR A 21 -1.93 -2.19 16.95
C THR A 21 -0.42 -2.36 16.82
N ASN A 22 0.12 -3.49 17.29
CA ASN A 22 1.52 -3.85 17.17
C ASN A 22 1.75 -4.66 15.89
N TRP A 23 1.97 -3.96 14.78
CA TRP A 23 2.36 -4.55 13.51
C TRP A 23 3.62 -3.88 12.98
N LYS A 24 4.42 -4.66 12.24
CA LYS A 24 5.51 -4.17 11.41
C LYS A 24 5.33 -4.68 9.99
N ILE A 25 5.64 -3.85 9.01
CA ILE A 25 5.82 -4.31 7.64
C ILE A 25 7.22 -4.90 7.58
N ALA A 26 7.30 -6.22 7.35
CA ALA A 26 8.57 -6.93 7.27
C ALA A 26 9.17 -6.84 5.87
N GLU A 27 8.29 -6.88 4.86
CA GLU A 27 8.66 -6.76 3.45
C GLU A 27 7.64 -5.88 2.76
N ASN A 28 8.14 -5.00 1.90
CA ASN A 28 7.35 -4.14 1.03
C ASN A 28 8.08 -4.00 -0.30
N SER A 29 7.34 -4.14 -1.39
CA SER A 29 7.88 -3.89 -2.74
C SER A 29 7.97 -2.40 -3.09
N ASP A 30 7.18 -1.57 -2.42
CA ASP A 30 7.05 -0.14 -2.68
C ASP A 30 7.10 0.65 -1.38
N ASP A 31 7.45 1.94 -1.47
CA ASP A 31 7.41 2.85 -0.33
C ASP A 31 6.02 2.87 0.30
N TYR A 32 5.99 2.89 1.64
CA TYR A 32 4.76 3.00 2.40
C TYR A 32 4.88 4.08 3.45
N ARG A 33 3.74 4.68 3.76
CA ARG A 33 3.61 5.70 4.77
C ARG A 33 2.66 5.20 5.86
N LYS A 34 3.19 5.00 7.05
CA LYS A 34 2.36 4.71 8.23
C LYS A 34 1.57 5.98 8.58
N LYS A 35 0.25 5.94 8.42
CA LYS A 35 -0.63 7.07 8.71
C LYS A 35 -1.00 7.10 10.19
N ASP A 36 -1.36 5.93 10.74
CA ASP A 36 -1.70 5.78 12.14
C ASP A 36 -1.34 4.38 12.67
N ALA A 37 -1.80 4.04 13.87
CA ALA A 37 -1.50 2.79 14.55
C ALA A 37 -2.10 1.55 13.85
N GLN A 38 -3.05 1.70 12.93
CA GLN A 38 -3.73 0.64 12.20
C GLN A 38 -3.83 0.90 10.69
N THR A 39 -3.47 2.08 10.22
CA THR A 39 -3.58 2.44 8.80
C THR A 39 -2.22 2.67 8.18
N VAL A 40 -1.99 2.03 7.05
CA VAL A 40 -0.84 2.25 6.18
C VAL A 40 -1.30 2.69 4.80
N GLU A 41 -0.62 3.68 4.23
CA GLU A 41 -0.87 4.18 2.88
C GLU A 41 0.30 3.86 1.98
N PHE A 42 0.04 3.28 0.80
CA PHE A 42 1.06 3.07 -0.23
C PHE A 42 0.81 4.06 -1.37
N PRO A 43 1.64 5.10 -1.53
CA PRO A 43 1.56 6.01 -2.67
C PRO A 43 2.07 5.30 -3.91
N VAL A 44 1.16 4.88 -4.79
CA VAL A 44 1.49 4.15 -6.01
C VAL A 44 1.19 5.01 -7.22
N THR A 45 2.20 5.22 -8.06
CA THR A 45 2.04 5.94 -9.31
C THR A 45 1.90 4.94 -10.44
N ILE A 46 0.70 4.80 -11.00
CA ILE A 46 0.47 3.89 -12.13
C ILE A 46 0.51 4.70 -13.42
N ALA A 47 1.45 4.36 -14.31
CA ALA A 47 1.50 4.91 -15.66
C ALA A 47 0.20 4.60 -16.43
N PRO A 48 -0.16 5.40 -17.45
CA PRO A 48 -1.31 5.10 -18.29
C PRO A 48 -1.19 3.72 -18.94
N ASP A 49 -2.27 2.93 -18.90
CA ASP A 49 -2.31 1.50 -19.30
C ASP A 49 -1.34 0.57 -18.53
N GLY A 50 -0.69 1.08 -17.47
CA GLY A 50 0.19 0.33 -16.61
C GLY A 50 -0.56 -0.52 -15.58
N GLU A 51 0.05 -1.62 -15.20
CA GLU A 51 -0.34 -2.40 -14.03
C GLU A 51 0.78 -2.30 -12.99
N GLN A 52 0.43 -1.92 -11.76
CA GLN A 52 1.33 -2.01 -10.61
C GLN A 52 0.77 -3.03 -9.63
N VAL A 53 1.65 -3.94 -9.21
CA VAL A 53 1.39 -4.92 -8.16
C VAL A 53 2.23 -4.52 -6.96
N VAL A 54 1.56 -4.11 -5.88
CA VAL A 54 2.22 -3.88 -4.59
C VAL A 54 2.08 -5.15 -3.77
N THR A 55 3.20 -5.72 -3.35
CA THR A 55 3.24 -6.84 -2.41
C THR A 55 3.84 -6.36 -1.11
N TYR A 56 3.15 -6.64 0.00
CA TYR A 56 3.64 -6.32 1.35
C TYR A 56 3.30 -7.46 2.31
N THR A 57 4.20 -7.67 3.27
CA THR A 57 4.09 -8.69 4.30
C THR A 57 3.98 -8.01 5.66
N VAL A 58 2.83 -8.18 6.32
CA VAL A 58 2.59 -7.64 7.66
C VAL A 58 2.86 -8.71 8.71
N HIS A 59 3.74 -8.39 9.65
CA HIS A 59 3.98 -9.20 10.83
C HIS A 59 3.30 -8.55 12.02
N TYR A 60 2.40 -9.30 12.64
CA TYR A 60 1.77 -8.90 13.90
C TYR A 60 2.55 -9.48 15.07
N SER A 61 2.80 -8.64 16.07
CA SER A 61 3.41 -9.02 17.35
C SER A 61 2.45 -8.69 18.47
N TRP A 62 2.34 -9.56 19.47
CA TRP A 62 1.54 -9.34 20.67
C TRP A 62 2.39 -8.81 21.82
#